data_AF-A0A1W1BP94-F1
#
_entry.id   AF-A0A1W1BP94-F1
#
_cell.length_a   1.000
_cell.length_b   1.000
_cell.length_c   1.000
_cell.angle_alpha   90.00
_cell.angle_beta   90.00
_cell.angle_gamma   90.00
#
_symmetry.space_group_name_H-M   'P 1'
#
loop_
_entity.id
_entity.type
_entity.pdbx_description
1 polymer ?
#
loop_
_entity_poly.entity_id
_entity_poly.type
_entity_poly.pdbx_seq_one_letter_code
_entity_poly.pdbx_strand_id
1 'polypeptide(L)'
;MKILILLGILFTILIIAIDFWRNKDIKKLSISISIFILISIFVGLGNMTRSIVPLFISHFVFIIISWGGLIIYILSDKLYLKAIFLPILTLISYIILVELIGANGIFG
;
A
#
# COMPACT_ATOMS: atom_id res chain seq x y z
N MET A 1 5.89 -6.99 14.85
CA MET A 1 5.49 -6.14 13.69
C MET A 1 6.41 -6.29 12.48
N LYS A 2 7.73 -6.07 12.61
CA LYS A 2 8.67 -6.18 11.47
C LYS A 2 8.67 -7.56 10.78
N ILE A 3 8.54 -8.63 11.55
CA ILE A 3 8.47 -10.01 11.03
C ILE A 3 7.21 -10.26 10.18
N LEU A 4 6.05 -9.73 10.57
CA LEU A 4 4.81 -9.90 9.80
C LEU A 4 4.88 -9.20 8.44
N ILE A 5 5.46 -8.00 8.42
CA ILE A 5 5.71 -7.24 7.19
C ILE A 5 6.67 -8.01 6.29
N LEU A 6 7.78 -8.52 6.86
CA LEU A 6 8.75 -9.33 6.12
C LEU A 6 8.12 -10.60 5.52
N LEU A 7 7.32 -11.32 6.31
CA LEU A 7 6.63 -12.52 5.86
C LEU A 7 5.68 -12.23 4.71
N GLY A 8 4.88 -11.17 4.82
CA GLY A 8 3.96 -10.85 3.75
C GLY A 8 4.65 -10.33 2.48
N ILE A 9 5.80 -9.63 2.60
CA ILE A 9 6.68 -9.29 1.46
C ILE A 9 7.16 -10.56 0.75
N LEU A 10 7.70 -11.52 1.52
CA LEU A 10 8.16 -12.80 0.97
C LEU A 10 7.02 -13.56 0.28
N PHE A 11 5.84 -13.55 0.91
CA PHE A 11 4.65 -14.21 0.38
C PHE A 11 4.16 -13.58 -0.94
N THR A 12 4.15 -12.25 -1.04
CA THR A 12 3.77 -11.57 -2.29
C THR A 12 4.78 -11.79 -3.40
N ILE A 13 6.08 -11.75 -3.10
CA ILE A 13 7.15 -12.09 -4.07
C ILE A 13 6.96 -13.53 -4.57
N LEU A 14 6.68 -14.47 -3.67
CA LEU A 14 6.45 -15.87 -4.03
C LEU A 14 5.25 -16.02 -4.97
N ILE A 15 4.13 -15.36 -4.69
CA ILE A 15 2.94 -15.41 -5.55
C ILE A 15 3.23 -14.82 -6.93
N ILE A 16 3.91 -13.67 -6.99
CA ILE A 16 4.30 -13.04 -8.26
C ILE A 16 5.20 -13.97 -9.07
N ALA A 17 6.18 -14.63 -8.43
CA ALA A 17 7.07 -15.56 -9.09
C ALA A 17 6.34 -16.80 -9.63
N ILE A 18 5.39 -17.36 -8.87
CA ILE A 18 4.58 -18.51 -9.31
C ILE A 18 3.70 -18.13 -10.50
N ASP A 19 3.03 -16.97 -10.45
CA ASP A 19 2.19 -16.48 -11.56
C ASP A 19 3.01 -16.28 -12.84
N PHE A 20 4.19 -15.66 -12.72
CA PHE A 20 5.10 -15.49 -13.85
C PHE A 20 5.59 -16.82 -14.41
N TRP A 21 5.94 -17.79 -13.57
CA TRP A 21 6.42 -19.09 -14.05
C TRP A 21 5.35 -19.86 -14.81
N ARG A 22 4.09 -19.77 -14.38
CA ARG A 22 2.93 -20.42 -15.03
C ARG A 22 2.54 -19.75 -16.34
N ASN A 23 2.44 -18.42 -16.35
CA ASN A 23 1.86 -17.68 -17.47
C ASN A 23 2.91 -17.08 -18.42
N LYS A 24 4.16 -16.90 -17.95
CA LYS A 24 5.27 -16.24 -18.66
C LYS A 24 4.93 -14.84 -19.20
N ASP A 25 3.96 -14.17 -18.58
CA ASP A 25 3.53 -12.83 -18.98
C ASP A 25 4.39 -11.74 -18.31
N ILE A 26 5.28 -11.15 -19.11
CA ILE A 26 6.17 -10.07 -18.67
C ILE A 26 5.40 -8.78 -18.35
N LYS A 27 4.29 -8.50 -19.05
CA LYS A 27 3.49 -7.29 -18.79
C LYS A 27 2.84 -7.37 -17.42
N LYS A 28 2.22 -8.51 -17.12
CA LYS A 28 1.59 -8.77 -15.82
C LYS A 28 2.60 -8.76 -14.68
N LEU A 29 3.79 -9.31 -14.90
CA LEU A 29 4.90 -9.25 -13.94
C LEU A 29 5.29 -7.80 -13.63
N SER A 30 5.51 -6.98 -14.65
CA SER A 30 5.92 -5.57 -14.49
C SER A 30 4.87 -4.76 -13.72
N ILE A 31 3.59 -4.94 -14.03
CA ILE A 31 2.49 -4.29 -13.32
C ILE A 31 2.44 -4.74 -11.86
N SER A 32 2.55 -6.05 -11.61
CA SER A 32 2.51 -6.61 -10.24
C SER A 32 3.66 -6.10 -9.38
N ILE A 33 4.89 -6.06 -9.92
CA ILE A 33 6.06 -5.51 -9.24
C ILE A 33 5.87 -4.02 -8.96
N SER A 34 5.38 -3.26 -9.94
CA SER A 34 5.15 -1.81 -9.78
C SER A 34 4.16 -1.52 -8.66
N ILE A 35 3.03 -2.24 -8.62
CA ILE A 35 2.03 -2.13 -7.56
C ILE A 35 2.62 -2.54 -6.21
N PHE A 36 3.40 -3.63 -6.17
CA PHE A 36 4.01 -4.10 -4.95
C PHE A 36 5.00 -3.09 -4.36
N ILE A 37 5.86 -2.49 -5.19
CA ILE A 37 6.78 -1.42 -4.79
C ILE A 37 5.99 -0.22 -4.26
N LEU A 38 4.93 0.20 -4.97
CA LEU A 38 4.07 1.30 -4.56
C LEU A 38 3.44 1.06 -3.18
N ILE A 39 2.88 -0.12 -2.93
CA ILE A 39 2.29 -0.46 -1.62
C ILE A 39 3.38 -0.48 -0.53
N SER A 40 4.58 -0.96 -0.85
CA SER A 40 5.71 -0.96 0.08
C SER A 40 6.14 0.46 0.46
N ILE A 41 6.08 1.41 -0.48
CA ILE A 41 6.30 2.83 -0.20
C ILE A 41 5.22 3.35 0.77
N PHE A 42 3.94 3.02 0.56
CA PHE A 42 2.87 3.42 1.49
C PHE A 42 3.10 2.85 2.90
N VAL A 43 3.56 1.61 3.04
CA VAL A 43 3.92 1.04 4.36
C VAL A 43 4.95 1.91 5.08
N GLY A 44 5.97 2.41 4.38
CA GLY A 44 6.95 3.33 4.94
C GLY A 44 6.37 4.69 5.31
N LEU A 45 5.57 5.27 4.41
CA LEU A 45 4.91 6.58 4.61
C LEU A 45 3.87 6.56 5.73
N GLY A 46 3.31 5.40 6.07
CA GLY A 46 2.38 5.25 7.20
C GLY A 46 2.98 5.67 8.54
N ASN A 47 4.31 5.76 8.68
CA ASN A 47 4.92 6.32 9.89
C ASN A 47 4.57 7.80 10.10
N MET A 48 4.30 8.56 9.03
CA MET A 48 3.93 9.98 9.10
C MET A 48 2.58 10.16 9.80
N THR A 49 1.63 9.25 9.59
CA THR A 49 0.27 9.38 10.13
C THR A 49 0.15 8.97 11.61
N ARG A 50 1.25 8.53 12.25
CA ARG A 50 1.25 8.03 13.63
C ARG A 50 0.81 9.05 14.67
N SER A 51 0.99 10.35 14.42
CA SER A 51 0.55 11.42 15.32
C SER A 51 -0.98 11.49 15.43
N ILE A 52 -1.72 10.98 14.43
CA ILE A 52 -3.18 10.96 14.40
C ILE A 52 -3.65 9.50 14.39
N VAL A 53 -3.81 8.90 15.57
CA VAL A 53 -4.08 7.46 15.76
C VAL A 53 -5.22 6.90 14.87
N PRO A 54 -6.40 7.54 14.76
CA PRO A 54 -7.47 7.04 13.88
C PRO A 54 -7.05 6.96 12.40
N LEU A 55 -6.22 7.91 11.97
CA LEU A 55 -5.72 7.99 10.61
C LEU A 55 -4.63 6.94 10.35
N PHE A 56 -3.76 6.70 11.35
CA PHE A 56 -2.78 5.63 11.31
C PHE A 56 -3.44 4.25 11.16
N ILE A 57 -4.48 3.98 11.94
CA ILE A 57 -5.24 2.72 11.86
C ILE A 57 -5.89 2.60 10.47
N SER A 58 -6.53 3.66 9.99
CA SER A 58 -7.16 3.69 8.66
C SER A 58 -6.14 3.43 7.55
N HIS A 59 -4.95 4.03 7.64
CA HIS A 59 -3.87 3.84 6.69
C HIS A 59 -3.40 2.39 6.67
N PHE A 60 -3.23 1.76 7.84
CA PHE A 60 -2.83 0.36 7.94
C PHE A 60 -3.90 -0.58 7.34
N VAL A 61 -5.19 -0.33 7.59
CA VAL A 61 -6.29 -1.08 6.98
C VAL A 61 -6.28 -0.92 5.46
N PHE A 62 -6.07 0.30 4.96
CA PHE A 62 -5.99 0.57 3.52
C PHE A 62 -4.80 -0.12 2.86
N ILE A 63 -3.65 -0.22 3.53
CA ILE A 63 -2.52 -1.02 3.04
C ILE A 63 -2.92 -2.50 2.88
N ILE A 64 -3.62 -3.08 3.87
CA ILE A 64 -4.08 -4.47 3.79
C ILE A 64 -5.03 -4.65 2.60
N ILE A 65 -5.95 -3.70 2.38
CA ILE A 65 -6.86 -3.72 1.24
C ILE A 65 -6.10 -3.59 -0.08
N SER A 66 -5.11 -2.70 -0.18
CA SER A 66 -4.26 -2.56 -1.36
C SER A 66 -3.52 -3.86 -1.69
N TRP A 67 -3.00 -4.55 -0.67
CA TRP A 67 -2.36 -5.85 -0.84
C TRP A 67 -3.34 -6.92 -1.30
N GLY A 68 -4.55 -6.95 -0.73
CA GLY A 68 -5.64 -7.80 -1.22
C GLY A 68 -5.96 -7.51 -2.69
N GLY A 69 -5.98 -6.23 -3.09
CA GLY A 69 -6.15 -5.80 -4.47
C GLY A 69 -5.07 -6.31 -5.41
N LEU A 70 -3.80 -6.30 -4.98
CA LEU A 70 -2.69 -6.90 -5.73
C LEU A 70 -2.88 -8.42 -5.89
N ILE A 71 -3.24 -9.14 -4.83
CA ILE A 71 -3.48 -10.58 -4.89
C ILE A 71 -4.64 -10.89 -5.85
N ILE A 72 -5.74 -10.15 -5.77
CA ILE A 72 -6.89 -10.30 -6.68
C ILE A 72 -6.47 -10.03 -8.14
N TYR A 73 -5.65 -9.01 -8.38
CA TYR A 73 -5.11 -8.74 -9.71
C TYR A 73 -4.29 -9.92 -10.23
N ILE A 74 -3.41 -10.49 -9.41
CA ILE A 74 -2.60 -11.65 -9.82
C ILE A 74 -3.49 -12.87 -10.11
N LEU A 75 -4.54 -13.11 -9.32
CA LEU A 75 -5.40 -14.30 -9.46
C LEU A 75 -6.46 -14.18 -10.57
N SER A 76 -6.96 -12.97 -10.82
CA SER A 76 -8.15 -12.75 -11.67
C SER A 76 -7.91 -11.81 -12.85
N ASP A 77 -6.69 -11.29 -13.02
CA ASP A 77 -6.30 -10.29 -14.02
C ASP A 77 -7.09 -8.97 -13.96
N LYS A 78 -7.90 -8.77 -12.91
CA LYS A 78 -8.73 -7.59 -12.71
C LYS A 78 -8.00 -6.56 -11.86
N LEU A 79 -7.63 -5.44 -12.48
CA LEU A 79 -6.89 -4.37 -11.82
C LEU A 79 -7.84 -3.40 -11.11
N TYR A 80 -8.01 -3.59 -9.80
CA TYR A 80 -8.81 -2.70 -8.95
C TYR A 80 -7.97 -1.51 -8.46
N LEU A 81 -7.70 -0.54 -9.35
CA LEU A 81 -6.90 0.66 -9.04
C LEU A 81 -7.40 1.40 -7.79
N LYS A 82 -8.73 1.48 -7.61
CA LYS A 82 -9.33 2.09 -6.41
C LYS A 82 -8.85 1.44 -5.13
N ALA A 83 -8.75 0.10 -5.10
CA ALA A 83 -8.27 -0.62 -3.93
C ALA A 83 -6.78 -0.36 -3.70
N ILE A 84 -5.97 -0.34 -4.77
CA ILE A 84 -4.52 -0.12 -4.71
C ILE A 84 -4.19 1.27 -4.15
N PHE A 85 -4.91 2.30 -4.60
CA PHE A 85 -4.63 3.70 -4.25
C PHE A 85 -5.35 4.22 -2.99
N LEU A 86 -6.12 3.39 -2.29
CA LEU A 86 -6.77 3.77 -1.01
C LEU A 86 -5.81 4.45 -0.01
N PRO A 87 -4.57 3.99 0.22
CA PRO A 87 -3.63 4.62 1.16
C PRO A 87 -3.33 6.09 0.84
N ILE A 88 -3.45 6.52 -0.43
CA ILE A 88 -3.29 7.93 -0.81
C ILE A 88 -4.30 8.80 -0.08
N LEU A 89 -5.56 8.36 0.04
CA LEU A 89 -6.61 9.14 0.69
C LEU A 89 -6.23 9.47 2.13
N THR A 90 -5.69 8.50 2.86
CA THR A 90 -5.22 8.72 4.23
C THR A 90 -4.02 9.64 4.31
N LEU A 91 -3.11 9.64 3.33
CA LEU A 91 -1.99 10.59 3.30
C LEU A 91 -2.46 12.01 2.98
N ILE A 92 -3.41 12.17 2.06
CA ILE A 92 -4.03 13.47 1.75
C ILE A 92 -4.77 14.00 2.98
N SER A 93 -5.59 13.16 3.64
CA SER A 93 -6.27 13.55 4.87
C SER A 93 -5.30 13.93 5.97
N TYR A 94 -4.14 13.26 6.07
CA TYR A 94 -3.10 13.61 7.02
C TYR A 94 -2.58 15.02 6.77
N ILE A 95 -2.19 15.32 5.53
CA ILE A 95 -1.66 16.62 5.14
C ILE A 95 -2.69 17.72 5.43
N ILE A 96 -3.95 17.51 5.03
CA ILE A 96 -5.04 18.46 5.28
C ILE A 96 -5.24 18.68 6.78
N LEU A 97 -5.25 17.63 7.60
CA LEU A 97 -5.45 17.77 9.05
C LEU A 97 -4.27 18.47 9.71
N VAL A 98 -3.03 18.13 9.33
CA VAL A 98 -1.83 18.81 9.83
C VAL A 98 -1.83 20.28 9.43
N GLU A 99 -2.26 20.60 8.22
CA GLU A 99 -2.35 21.98 7.77
C GLU A 99 -3.49 22.73 8.47
N LEU A 100 -4.69 22.15 8.64
CA LEU A 100 -5.81 22.85 9.28
C LEU A 100 -5.65 22.99 10.80
N ILE A 101 -5.14 21.95 11.46
CA ILE A 101 -4.96 21.94 12.92
C ILE A 101 -3.61 22.58 13.29
N GLY A 102 -2.60 22.43 12.42
CA GLY A 102 -1.25 22.96 12.56
C GLY A 102 -0.98 24.25 11.78
N ALA A 103 -1.95 24.87 11.10
CA ALA A 103 -1.78 26.20 10.46
C ALA A 103 -1.44 27.31 11.46
N ASN A 104 -1.62 27.08 12.78
CA ASN A 104 -1.07 27.93 13.83
C ASN A 104 0.38 27.57 14.23
N GLY A 105 1.05 26.69 13.48
CA GLY A 105 2.34 26.08 13.84
C GLY A 105 3.17 25.71 12.61
N ILE A 106 3.16 26.57 11.58
CA ILE A 106 3.95 26.42 10.34
C ILE A 106 5.46 26.25 10.64
N PHE A 107 5.93 26.63 11.83
CA PHE A 107 7.26 26.33 12.37
C PHE A 107 7.20 26.24 13.90
N GLY A 108 6.69 25.13 14.44
CA GLY A 108 6.80 24.82 15.86
C GLY A 108 8.11 24.15 16.20
#